data_AF-A0A529P3F9-F1
#
_entry.id   AF-A0A529P3F9-F1
#
_cell.length_a   1.000
_cell.length_b   1.000
_cell.length_c   1.000
_cell.angle_alpha   90.00
_cell.angle_beta   90.00
_cell.angle_gamma   90.00
#
_symmetry.space_group_name_H-M   'P 1'
#
loop_
_entity.id
_entity.type
_entity.pdbx_description
1 polymer ?
#
loop_
_entity_poly.entity_id
_entity_poly.type
_entity_poly.pdbx_seq_one_letter_code
_entity_poly.pdbx_strand_id
1 'polypeptide(L)'
;MKRLSGLAASALFLLLPLVSPGAAAPDPAALFEARTVADRDSALAALETAAPGDPASAYAAGAGEFFTALEILGGGLHRHGFESPQSFMLPLMRLPVPDNPNPEPLTYEEFRAILVAFR
;
A
#
# COMPACT_ATOMS: atom_id res chain seq x y z
N MET A 1 20.07 8.39 63.99
CA MET A 1 18.82 8.15 63.24
C MET A 1 18.82 8.90 61.90
N LYS A 2 19.67 8.53 60.92
CA LYS A 2 19.69 9.14 59.57
C LYS A 2 20.29 8.19 58.53
N ARG A 3 19.81 6.94 58.43
CA ARG A 3 20.21 6.00 57.36
C ARG A 3 19.10 4.98 57.11
N LEU A 4 17.93 5.42 56.63
CA LEU A 4 16.88 4.50 56.16
C LEU A 4 16.06 5.06 54.98
N SER A 5 16.24 6.32 54.58
CA SER A 5 15.48 6.94 53.48
C SER A 5 15.92 6.52 52.07
N GLY A 6 16.94 5.66 51.92
CA GLY A 6 17.51 5.29 50.61
C GLY A 6 16.82 4.11 49.92
N LEU A 7 16.12 3.24 50.65
CA LEU A 7 15.59 1.98 50.10
C LEU A 7 14.22 2.12 49.42
N ALA A 8 13.46 3.18 49.73
CA ALA A 8 12.14 3.39 49.11
C ALA A 8 12.22 3.91 47.66
N ALA A 9 13.32 4.57 47.29
CA ALA A 9 13.47 5.15 45.94
C ALA A 9 13.80 4.10 44.87
N SER A 10 14.40 2.97 45.24
CA SER A 10 14.78 1.91 44.28
C SER A 10 13.63 0.99 43.88
N ALA A 11 12.57 0.87 44.69
CA ALA A 11 11.43 0.01 44.38
C ALA A 11 10.49 0.62 43.32
N LEU A 12 10.50 1.95 43.14
CA LEU A 12 9.59 2.64 42.21
C LEU A 12 10.05 2.53 40.75
N PHE A 13 11.34 2.30 40.50
CA PHE A 13 11.88 2.15 39.14
C PHE A 13 11.57 0.79 38.48
N LEU A 14 11.17 -0.23 39.26
CA LEU A 14 10.86 -1.57 38.77
C LEU A 14 9.43 -1.73 38.24
N LEU A 15 8.58 -0.70 38.38
CA LEU A 15 7.17 -0.70 37.95
C LEU A 15 6.91 0.22 36.75
N LEU A 16 7.94 0.83 36.17
CA LEU A 16 7.79 1.56 34.90
C LEU A 16 7.51 0.53 33.80
N PRO A 17 6.37 0.61 33.10
CA PRO A 17 6.16 -0.22 31.93
C PRO A 17 7.28 0.12 30.95
N LEU A 18 8.03 -0.90 30.55
CA LEU A 18 8.93 -0.83 29.41
C LEU A 18 8.07 -0.49 28.19
N VAL A 19 7.90 0.80 27.92
CA VAL A 19 7.46 1.27 26.61
C VAL A 19 8.60 0.87 25.68
N SER A 20 8.46 -0.30 25.06
CA SER A 20 9.28 -0.65 23.93
C SER A 20 9.02 0.43 22.88
N PRO A 21 10.05 1.10 22.33
CA PRO A 21 9.83 1.93 21.16
C PRO A 21 9.19 1.01 20.12
N GLY A 22 7.94 1.31 19.73
CA GLY A 22 7.29 0.60 18.64
C GLY A 22 8.21 0.61 17.43
N ALA A 23 8.26 -0.49 16.68
CA ALA A 23 8.99 -0.53 15.42
C ALA A 23 8.63 0.72 14.61
N ALA A 24 9.64 1.39 14.05
CA ALA A 24 9.40 2.56 13.21
C ALA A 24 8.39 2.18 12.13
N ALA A 25 7.36 3.02 11.95
CA ALA A 25 6.34 2.77 10.94
C ALA A 25 7.00 2.65 9.56
N PRO A 26 6.53 1.73 8.70
CA PRO A 26 7.03 1.60 7.33
C PRO A 26 6.84 2.91 6.57
N ASP A 27 7.78 3.24 5.69
CA ASP A 27 7.69 4.43 4.84
C ASP A 27 6.66 4.22 3.72
N PRO A 28 5.55 4.99 3.68
CA PRO A 28 4.56 4.89 2.61
C PRO A 28 5.12 5.18 1.21
N ALA A 29 6.18 5.98 1.10
CA ALA A 29 6.77 6.33 -0.19
C ALA A 29 7.36 5.09 -0.90
N ALA A 30 7.86 4.11 -0.14
CA ALA A 30 8.44 2.89 -0.68
C ALA A 30 7.48 2.11 -1.58
N LEU A 31 6.18 2.16 -1.30
CA LEU A 31 5.13 1.55 -2.13
C LEU A 31 5.04 2.18 -3.52
N PHE A 32 5.11 3.52 -3.60
CA PHE A 32 4.93 4.28 -4.83
C PHE A 32 6.22 4.48 -5.62
N GLU A 33 7.37 4.36 -4.97
CA GLU A 33 8.69 4.42 -5.59
C GLU A 33 9.19 3.06 -6.08
N ALA A 34 8.49 1.98 -5.72
CA ALA A 34 8.80 0.63 -6.14
C ALA A 34 8.88 0.51 -7.67
N ARG A 35 9.96 -0.11 -8.16
CA ARG A 35 10.20 -0.32 -9.59
C ARG A 35 9.81 -1.72 -10.07
N THR A 36 9.47 -2.60 -9.14
CA THR A 36 9.04 -3.96 -9.43
C THR A 36 7.77 -4.28 -8.66
N VAL A 37 6.97 -5.19 -9.21
CA VAL A 37 5.76 -5.71 -8.56
C VAL A 37 6.11 -6.33 -7.20
N ALA A 38 7.20 -7.09 -7.13
CA ALA A 38 7.63 -7.74 -5.89
C ALA A 38 7.97 -6.72 -4.78
N ASP A 39 8.66 -5.63 -5.12
CA ASP A 39 9.01 -4.58 -4.15
C ASP A 39 7.75 -3.85 -3.67
N ARG A 40 6.83 -3.53 -4.59
CA ARG A 40 5.53 -2.90 -4.28
C ARG A 40 4.72 -3.78 -3.33
N ASP A 41 4.58 -5.07 -3.65
CA ASP A 41 3.79 -6.02 -2.86
C ASP A 41 4.42 -6.22 -1.46
N SER A 42 5.76 -6.22 -1.37
CA SER A 42 6.45 -6.25 -0.08
C SER A 42 6.21 -4.98 0.75
N ALA A 43 6.20 -3.81 0.12
CA ALA A 43 5.93 -2.55 0.81
C ALA A 43 4.47 -2.46 1.28
N LEU A 44 3.53 -2.93 0.45
CA LEU A 44 2.11 -3.01 0.80
C LEU A 44 1.90 -3.92 2.02
N ALA A 45 2.46 -5.13 2.01
CA ALA A 45 2.36 -6.07 3.12
C ALA A 45 2.93 -5.50 4.44
N ALA A 46 4.00 -4.70 4.37
CA ALA A 46 4.55 -4.02 5.54
C ALA A 46 3.58 -2.96 6.09
N LEU A 47 2.95 -2.16 5.21
CA LEU A 47 1.94 -1.16 5.59
C LEU A 47 0.68 -1.81 6.18
N GLU A 48 0.18 -2.89 5.59
CA GLU A 48 -0.95 -3.66 6.11
C GLU A 48 -0.68 -4.23 7.51
N THR A 49 0.54 -4.73 7.73
CA THR A 49 0.96 -5.22 9.05
C THR A 49 0.96 -4.12 10.11
N ALA A 50 1.32 -2.88 9.73
CA ALA A 50 1.35 -1.73 10.61
C ALA A 50 -0.02 -1.05 10.80
N ALA A 51 -0.96 -1.24 9.86
CA ALA A 51 -2.26 -0.57 9.82
C ALA A 51 -3.09 -0.62 11.14
N PRO A 52 -3.11 -1.72 11.92
CA PRO A 52 -3.87 -1.75 13.18
C PRO A 52 -3.37 -0.76 14.24
N GLY A 53 -2.08 -0.38 14.19
CA GLY A 53 -1.42 0.51 15.15
C GLY A 53 -1.07 1.89 14.60
N ASP A 54 -1.15 2.08 13.28
CA ASP A 54 -0.77 3.32 12.60
C ASP A 54 -1.80 3.69 11.51
N PRO A 55 -2.65 4.72 11.76
CA PRO A 55 -3.61 5.20 10.77
C PRO A 55 -2.99 5.68 9.46
N ALA A 56 -1.74 6.16 9.47
CA ALA A 56 -1.06 6.57 8.24
C ALA A 56 -0.74 5.34 7.37
N SER A 57 -0.24 4.27 7.97
CA SER A 57 -0.05 2.98 7.30
C SER A 57 -1.36 2.41 6.75
N ALA A 58 -2.47 2.50 7.50
CA ALA A 58 -3.78 2.05 7.02
C ALA A 58 -4.25 2.83 5.78
N TYR A 59 -4.07 4.16 5.78
CA TYR A 59 -4.38 4.99 4.62
C TYR A 59 -3.50 4.64 3.42
N ALA A 60 -2.19 4.51 3.63
CA ALA A 60 -1.24 4.19 2.59
C ALA A 60 -1.49 2.80 1.97
N ALA A 61 -1.80 1.80 2.78
CA ALA A 61 -2.17 0.45 2.30
C ALA A 61 -3.42 0.52 1.40
N GLY A 62 -4.49 1.17 1.85
CA GLY A 62 -5.70 1.33 1.03
C GLY A 62 -5.47 2.11 -0.27
N ALA A 63 -4.60 3.13 -0.25
CA ALA A 63 -4.19 3.82 -1.47
C ALA A 63 -3.41 2.89 -2.42
N GLY A 64 -2.51 2.07 -1.89
CA GLY A 64 -1.75 1.07 -2.65
C GLY A 64 -2.63 0.02 -3.31
N GLU A 65 -3.59 -0.53 -2.56
CA GLU A 65 -4.61 -1.45 -3.08
C GLU A 65 -5.40 -0.80 -4.23
N PHE A 66 -5.85 0.45 -4.03
CA PHE A 66 -6.60 1.18 -5.06
C PHE A 66 -5.83 1.34 -6.37
N PHE A 67 -4.57 1.80 -6.32
CA PHE A 67 -3.77 1.96 -7.53
C PHE A 67 -3.39 0.62 -8.17
N THR A 68 -3.15 -0.42 -7.37
CA THR A 68 -2.90 -1.78 -7.87
C THR A 68 -4.11 -2.31 -8.61
N ALA A 69 -5.31 -2.07 -8.07
CA ALA A 69 -6.57 -2.41 -8.73
C ALA A 69 -6.67 -1.68 -10.08
N LEU A 70 -6.48 -0.34 -10.11
CA LEU A 70 -6.51 0.43 -11.35
C LEU A 70 -5.53 -0.10 -12.42
N GLU A 71 -4.33 -0.52 -12.00
CA GLU A 71 -3.33 -1.13 -12.89
C GLU A 71 -3.83 -2.46 -13.49
N ILE A 72 -4.40 -3.35 -12.65
CA ILE A 72 -4.95 -4.63 -13.11
C ILE A 72 -6.09 -4.43 -14.10
N LEU A 73 -7.01 -3.51 -13.80
CA LEU A 73 -8.15 -3.21 -14.67
C LEU A 73 -7.69 -2.57 -15.98
N GLY A 74 -6.88 -1.52 -15.89
CA GLY A 74 -6.37 -0.79 -17.05
C GLY A 74 -5.53 -1.68 -17.96
N GLY A 75 -4.58 -2.43 -17.39
CA GLY A 75 -3.73 -3.37 -18.12
C GLY A 75 -4.52 -4.53 -18.73
N GLY A 76 -5.48 -5.08 -17.99
CA GLY A 76 -6.38 -6.12 -18.48
C GLY A 76 -7.18 -5.65 -19.70
N LEU A 77 -7.81 -4.49 -19.61
CA LEU A 77 -8.56 -3.90 -20.72
C LEU A 77 -7.64 -3.50 -21.89
N HIS A 78 -6.44 -2.99 -21.61
CA HIS A 78 -5.49 -2.54 -22.63
C HIS A 78 -4.99 -3.69 -23.53
N ARG A 79 -4.84 -4.91 -22.98
CA ARG A 79 -4.55 -6.12 -23.79
C ARG A 79 -5.60 -6.36 -24.88
N HIS A 80 -6.84 -5.93 -24.63
CA HIS A 80 -7.96 -6.06 -25.55
C HIS A 80 -8.28 -4.75 -26.31
N GLY A 81 -7.34 -3.81 -26.36
CA GLY A 81 -7.46 -2.60 -27.18
C GLY A 81 -8.15 -1.41 -26.49
N PHE A 82 -8.31 -1.45 -25.16
CA PHE A 82 -8.72 -0.26 -24.44
C PHE A 82 -7.62 0.81 -24.46
N GLU A 83 -7.97 1.97 -24.98
CA GLU A 83 -7.14 3.17 -24.96
C GLU A 83 -7.55 4.06 -23.79
N SER A 84 -6.56 4.58 -23.06
CA SER A 84 -6.85 5.51 -21.97
C SER A 84 -7.49 6.79 -22.52
N PRO A 85 -8.62 7.26 -21.97
CA PRO A 85 -9.27 8.47 -22.44
C PRO A 85 -8.31 9.66 -22.39
N GLN A 86 -7.99 10.24 -23.55
CA GLN A 86 -7.12 11.42 -23.66
C GLN A 86 -7.80 12.73 -23.19
N SER A 87 -8.90 12.63 -22.44
CA SER A 87 -9.72 13.75 -22.00
C SER A 87 -8.88 14.79 -21.25
N PHE A 88 -8.99 16.05 -21.67
CA PHE A 88 -8.34 17.19 -21.04
C PHE A 88 -8.87 17.46 -19.61
N MET A 89 -10.09 17.01 -19.29
CA MET A 89 -10.76 17.34 -18.02
C MET A 89 -10.24 16.56 -16.81
N LEU A 90 -9.52 15.45 -17.01
CA LEU A 90 -8.95 14.62 -15.94
C LEU A 90 -7.49 14.27 -16.27
N PRO A 91 -6.54 15.18 -16.04
CA PRO A 91 -5.14 15.01 -16.46
C PRO A 91 -4.44 13.81 -15.80
N LEU A 92 -4.99 13.24 -14.73
CA LEU A 92 -4.48 12.03 -14.08
C LEU A 92 -4.68 10.75 -14.92
N MET A 93 -5.58 10.75 -15.91
CA MET A 93 -5.84 9.60 -16.80
C MET A 93 -4.92 9.58 -18.04
N ARG A 94 -4.00 10.54 -18.17
CA ARG A 94 -2.99 10.58 -19.24
C ARG A 94 -1.78 9.72 -18.86
N LEU A 95 -2.03 8.44 -18.63
CA LEU A 95 -0.95 7.48 -18.41
C LEU A 95 -0.20 7.32 -19.75
N PRO A 96 1.16 7.40 -19.76
CA PRO A 96 1.96 7.21 -20.97
C PRO A 96 2.05 5.71 -21.32
N VAL A 97 0.91 5.07 -21.52
CA VAL A 97 0.80 3.68 -21.94
C VAL A 97 0.88 3.67 -23.47
N PRO A 98 1.84 2.97 -24.09
CA PRO A 98 1.90 2.82 -25.54
C PRO A 98 0.64 2.16 -26.09
N ASP A 99 0.26 2.48 -27.32
CA ASP A 99 -0.86 1.81 -27.97
C ASP A 99 -0.57 0.32 -28.17
N ASN A 100 -1.60 -0.52 -28.07
CA ASN A 100 -1.49 -1.94 -28.36
C ASN A 100 -1.77 -2.19 -29.86
N PRO A 101 -0.76 -2.48 -30.69
CA PRO A 101 -0.94 -2.60 -32.14
C PRO A 101 -1.76 -3.82 -32.56
N ASN A 102 -1.91 -4.82 -31.69
CA ASN A 102 -2.60 -6.07 -31.99
C ASN A 102 -3.51 -6.47 -30.82
N PRO A 103 -4.68 -5.83 -30.65
CA PRO A 103 -5.59 -6.16 -29.55
C PRO A 103 -6.17 -7.56 -29.69
N GLU A 104 -6.19 -8.31 -28.59
CA GLU A 104 -6.84 -9.62 -28.52
C GLU A 104 -8.37 -9.45 -28.42
N PRO A 105 -9.18 -10.29 -29.08
CA PRO A 105 -10.63 -10.30 -28.87
C PRO A 105 -10.97 -10.48 -27.37
N LEU A 106 -11.98 -9.78 -26.89
CA LEU A 106 -12.45 -9.89 -25.50
C LEU A 106 -13.73 -10.70 -25.43
N THR A 107 -13.65 -11.89 -24.88
CA THR A 107 -14.84 -12.70 -24.54
C THR A 107 -15.48 -12.22 -23.24
N TYR A 108 -16.70 -12.69 -22.98
CA TYR A 108 -17.39 -12.39 -21.73
C TYR A 108 -16.65 -12.99 -20.51
N GLU A 109 -16.13 -14.20 -20.65
CA GLU A 109 -15.40 -14.93 -19.62
C GLU A 109 -14.11 -14.19 -19.24
N GLU A 110 -13.36 -13.72 -20.23
CA GLU A 110 -12.14 -12.92 -20.02
C GLU A 110 -12.45 -11.57 -19.38
N PHE A 111 -13.51 -10.89 -19.82
CA PHE A 111 -13.94 -9.64 -19.18
C PHE A 111 -14.30 -9.86 -17.71
N ARG A 112 -15.04 -10.93 -17.40
CA ARG A 112 -15.37 -11.30 -16.03
C ARG A 112 -14.13 -11.62 -15.21
N ALA A 113 -13.13 -12.28 -15.80
CA ALA A 113 -11.87 -12.56 -15.13
C ALA A 113 -11.13 -11.27 -14.75
N ILE A 114 -11.11 -10.26 -15.63
CA ILE A 114 -10.54 -8.94 -15.33
C ILE A 114 -11.24 -8.31 -14.12
N LEU A 115 -12.58 -8.31 -14.09
CA LEU A 115 -13.34 -7.73 -12.96
C LEU A 115 -13.14 -8.49 -11.64
N VAL A 116 -12.91 -9.81 -11.71
CA VAL A 116 -12.62 -10.63 -10.52
C VAL A 116 -11.18 -10.43 -10.03
N ALA A 117 -10.24 -10.09 -10.91
CA ALA A 117 -8.87 -9.76 -10.53
C ALA A 117 -8.71 -8.34 -9.99
N PHE A 118 -9.58 -7.41 -10.42
CA PHE A 118 -9.58 -6.01 -10.01
C PHE A 118 -10.15 -5.75 -8.61
N ARG A 119 -11.00 -6.65 -8.09
CA ARG A 119 -11.61 -6.54 -6.75
C ARG A 119 -10.64 -6.89 -5.62
#